data_AF-A0A2V8FG83-F1
#
_entry.id   AF-A0A2V8FG83-F1
#
_cell.length_a   1.000
_cell.length_b   1.000
_cell.length_c   1.000
_cell.angle_alpha   90.00
_cell.angle_beta   90.00
_cell.angle_gamma   90.00
#
_symmetry.space_group_name_H-M   'P 1'
#
loop_
_entity.id
_entity.type
_entity.pdbx_description
1 polymer ?
#
loop_
_entity_poly.entity_id
_entity_poly.type
_entity_poly.pdbx_seq_one_letter_code
_entity_poly.pdbx_strand_id
1 'polypeptide(L)'
;MRRTSSLLLAPGIVVAIVLLVLAFASLDSHAVAPMPILVELFTSEGCSDCPPADTVLGQLIRTQPIGGAEIIGLGEHVDYWDRLGWKDRFSSAALTGRQQLYQARFRTESIYTPQMVVDGRAELVGS
;
A
#
# COMPACT_ATOMS: atom_id res chain seq x y z
N MET A 1 -71.21 -1.01 17.64
CA MET A 1 -70.22 -0.31 18.50
C MET A 1 -68.89 -1.06 18.43
N ARG A 2 -67.97 -0.64 17.55
CA ARG A 2 -66.61 -1.22 17.47
C ARG A 2 -65.73 -0.42 18.44
N ARG A 3 -65.34 -1.04 19.55
CA ARG A 3 -64.33 -0.46 20.46
C ARG A 3 -62.98 -0.55 19.78
N THR A 4 -62.51 0.55 19.21
CA THR A 4 -61.11 0.69 18.78
C THR A 4 -60.26 0.80 20.04
N SER A 5 -59.70 -0.31 20.49
CA SER A 5 -58.69 -0.30 21.56
C SER A 5 -57.40 0.29 20.99
N SER A 6 -57.18 1.58 21.25
CA SER A 6 -55.91 2.24 21.01
C SER A 6 -54.86 1.56 21.89
N LEU A 7 -54.00 0.73 21.29
CA LEU A 7 -52.81 0.18 21.95
C LEU A 7 -51.83 1.32 22.22
N LEU A 8 -52.03 2.02 23.35
CA LEU A 8 -51.02 2.88 23.94
C LEU A 8 -49.93 1.96 24.49
N LEU A 9 -48.86 1.79 23.70
CA LEU A 9 -47.65 1.15 24.19
C LEU A 9 -47.18 1.89 25.43
N ALA A 10 -47.04 1.17 26.54
CA ALA A 10 -46.52 1.75 27.78
C ALA A 10 -45.16 2.41 27.49
N PRO A 11 -44.85 3.59 28.09
CA PRO A 11 -43.61 4.32 27.83
C PRO A 11 -42.36 3.46 28.05
N GLY A 12 -42.41 2.47 28.95
CA GLY A 12 -41.32 1.50 29.15
C GLY A 12 -41.05 0.59 27.94
N ILE A 13 -42.08 0.25 27.15
CA ILE A 13 -41.91 -0.56 25.94
C ILE A 13 -41.25 0.26 24.83
N VAL A 14 -41.64 1.52 24.68
CA VAL A 14 -41.02 2.44 23.72
C VAL A 14 -39.55 2.66 24.06
N VAL A 15 -39.23 2.88 25.34
CA VAL A 15 -37.84 3.02 25.81
C VAL A 15 -37.02 1.75 25.57
N ALA A 16 -37.57 0.57 25.87
CA ALA A 16 -36.89 -0.70 25.62
C ALA A 16 -36.61 -0.94 24.13
N ILE A 17 -37.56 -0.61 23.24
CA ILE A 17 -37.38 -0.71 21.78
C ILE A 17 -36.31 0.27 21.31
N VAL A 18 -36.30 1.51 21.78
CA VAL A 18 -35.28 2.51 21.42
C VAL A 18 -33.89 2.05 21.87
N LEU A 19 -33.75 1.54 23.09
CA LEU A 19 -32.48 1.02 23.60
C LEU A 19 -31.99 -0.20 22.79
N LEU A 20 -32.92 -1.08 22.40
CA LEU A 20 -32.60 -2.24 21.56
C LEU A 20 -32.12 -1.80 20.16
N VAL A 21 -32.81 -0.84 19.52
CA VAL A 21 -32.43 -0.30 18.20
C VAL A 21 -31.05 0.38 18.26
N LEU A 22 -30.74 1.14 19.31
CA LEU A 22 -29.43 1.75 19.51
C LEU A 22 -28.32 0.72 19.74
N ALA A 23 -28.62 -0.37 20.46
CA ALA A 23 -27.68 -1.46 20.65
C ALA A 23 -27.35 -2.16 19.32
N PHE A 24 -28.35 -2.41 18.46
CA PHE A 24 -28.13 -3.01 17.13
C PHE A 24 -27.45 -2.07 16.12
N ALA A 25 -27.66 -0.76 16.23
CA ALA A 25 -27.00 0.23 15.35
C ALA A 25 -25.48 0.30 15.56
N SER A 26 -24.96 -0.26 16.65
CA SER A 26 -23.53 -0.25 16.99
C SER A 26 -22.77 -1.48 16.49
N LEU A 27 -23.42 -2.46 15.84
CA LEU A 27 -22.78 -3.73 15.48
C LEU A 27 -22.03 -3.78 14.15
N ASP A 28 -22.09 -2.75 13.29
CA ASP A 28 -21.36 -2.81 12.02
C ASP A 28 -20.61 -1.52 11.68
N SER A 29 -19.35 -1.50 12.08
CA SER A 29 -18.28 -0.91 11.30
C SER A 29 -17.05 -1.78 11.50
N HIS A 30 -17.06 -2.96 10.90
CA HIS A 30 -15.82 -3.64 10.58
C HIS A 30 -15.06 -2.74 9.60
N ALA A 31 -14.20 -1.87 10.12
CA ALA A 31 -13.26 -1.13 9.30
C ALA A 31 -12.45 -2.15 8.50
N VAL A 32 -12.69 -2.21 7.19
CA VAL A 32 -11.90 -3.04 6.29
C VAL A 32 -10.48 -2.49 6.36
N ALA A 33 -9.56 -3.30 6.89
CA ALA A 33 -8.16 -2.92 6.91
C ALA A 33 -7.70 -2.68 5.46
N PRO A 34 -6.91 -1.61 5.21
CA PRO A 34 -6.35 -1.39 3.89
C PRO A 34 -5.57 -2.60 3.40
N MET A 35 -5.63 -2.88 2.10
CA MET A 35 -4.85 -3.95 1.50
C MET A 35 -3.38 -3.51 1.41
N PRO A 36 -2.42 -4.25 2.01
CA PRO A 36 -1.01 -3.89 1.89
C PRO A 36 -0.52 -4.14 0.47
N ILE A 37 0.13 -3.15 -0.13
CA ILE A 37 0.75 -3.21 -1.46
C ILE A 37 2.24 -2.91 -1.30
N LEU A 38 3.09 -3.85 -1.67
CA LEU A 38 4.54 -3.69 -1.63
C LEU A 38 5.03 -3.02 -2.92
N VAL A 39 5.76 -1.92 -2.78
CA VAL A 39 6.40 -1.20 -3.88
C VAL A 39 7.90 -1.15 -3.64
N GLU A 40 8.65 -1.88 -4.46
CA GLU A 40 10.10 -1.96 -4.38
C GLU A 40 10.72 -1.10 -5.49
N LEU A 41 11.51 -0.10 -5.14
CA LEU A 41 12.26 0.72 -6.08
C LEU A 41 13.73 0.30 -6.06
N PHE A 42 14.20 -0.29 -7.15
CA PHE A 42 15.62 -0.52 -7.38
C PHE A 42 16.27 0.78 -7.88
N THR A 43 17.20 1.31 -7.07
CA THR A 43 17.81 2.65 -7.21
C THR A 43 19.30 2.62 -6.87
N SER A 44 20.01 3.73 -7.05
CA SER A 44 21.38 3.93 -6.57
C SER A 44 21.72 5.43 -6.52
N GLU A 45 22.49 5.86 -5.53
CA GLU A 45 23.07 7.22 -5.51
C GLU A 45 23.97 7.49 -6.74
N GLY A 46 24.56 6.44 -7.33
CA GLY A 46 25.38 6.54 -8.55
C GLY A 46 24.58 6.67 -9.85
N CYS A 47 23.25 6.55 -9.79
CA CYS A 47 22.35 6.63 -10.94
C CYS A 47 21.76 8.04 -11.06
N SER A 48 22.09 8.76 -12.14
CA SER A 48 21.62 10.14 -12.37
C SER A 48 20.12 10.26 -12.58
N ASP A 49 19.49 9.21 -13.09
CA ASP A 49 18.08 9.19 -13.48
C ASP A 49 17.17 8.73 -12.33
N CYS A 50 17.75 8.31 -11.20
CA CYS A 50 17.06 7.77 -10.04
C CYS A 50 16.41 8.80 -9.08
N PRO A 51 16.94 10.03 -8.87
CA PRO A 51 16.36 10.99 -7.94
C PRO A 51 14.86 11.32 -8.14
N PRO A 52 14.34 11.41 -9.39
CA PRO A 52 12.91 11.52 -9.63
C PRO A 52 12.11 10.32 -9.09
N ALA A 53 12.60 9.10 -9.30
CA ALA A 53 11.92 7.88 -8.84
C ALA A 53 11.93 7.75 -7.31
N ASP A 54 13.04 8.12 -6.66
CA ASP A 54 13.12 8.17 -5.18
C ASP A 54 12.08 9.16 -4.62
N THR A 55 11.88 10.28 -5.32
CA THR A 55 10.86 11.27 -4.97
C THR A 55 9.45 10.71 -5.12
N VAL A 56 9.16 9.98 -6.21
CA VAL A 56 7.87 9.33 -6.46
C VAL A 56 7.57 8.30 -5.37
N LEU A 57 8.50 7.40 -5.05
CA LEU A 57 8.31 6.41 -3.99
C LEU A 57 8.05 7.10 -2.64
N GLY A 58 8.83 8.12 -2.32
CA GLY A 58 8.62 8.91 -1.09
C GLY A 58 7.25 9.59 -1.05
N GLN A 59 6.73 10.07 -2.18
CA GLN A 59 5.39 10.63 -2.27
C GLN A 59 4.30 9.57 -2.08
N LEU A 60 4.43 8.40 -2.70
CA LEU A 60 3.49 7.29 -2.53
C LEU A 60 3.38 6.87 -1.06
N ILE A 61 4.52 6.69 -0.37
CA ILE A 61 4.57 6.34 1.05
C ILE A 61 3.90 7.41 1.91
N ARG A 62 4.18 8.70 1.67
CA ARG A 62 3.66 9.80 2.50
C ARG A 62 2.19 10.10 2.27
N THR A 63 1.74 10.04 1.03
CA THR A 63 0.41 10.53 0.65
C THR A 63 -0.65 9.44 0.60
N GLN A 64 -0.25 8.16 0.48
CA GLN A 64 -1.15 7.00 0.41
C GLN A 64 -2.34 7.29 -0.53
N PRO A 65 -2.09 7.65 -1.81
CA PRO A 65 -3.11 8.28 -2.66
C PRO A 65 -4.19 7.32 -3.14
N ILE A 66 -4.05 6.02 -2.87
CA ILE A 66 -4.96 4.97 -3.31
C ILE A 66 -5.84 4.54 -2.13
N GLY A 67 -7.12 4.91 -2.17
CA GLY A 67 -8.09 4.53 -1.14
C GLY A 67 -8.24 3.02 -1.02
N GLY A 68 -8.23 2.51 0.21
CA GLY A 68 -8.34 1.07 0.50
C GLY A 68 -7.04 0.29 0.34
N ALA A 69 -5.92 0.93 -0.01
CA ALA A 69 -4.58 0.34 -0.02
C ALA A 69 -3.68 0.99 1.03
N GLU A 70 -2.72 0.22 1.53
CA GLU A 70 -1.59 0.68 2.32
C GLU A 70 -0.31 0.38 1.54
N ILE A 71 0.33 1.42 1.01
CA ILE A 71 1.56 1.31 0.24
C ILE A 71 2.74 1.19 1.20
N ILE A 72 3.42 0.06 1.11
CA ILE A 72 4.67 -0.25 1.81
C ILE A 72 5.79 -0.10 0.80
N GLY A 73 6.60 0.95 0.93
CA GLY A 73 7.68 1.24 -0.02
C GLY A 73 9.06 0.82 0.49
N LEU A 74 9.88 0.23 -0.40
CA LEU A 74 11.27 -0.12 -0.15
C LEU A 74 12.18 0.54 -1.20
N GLY A 75 13.22 1.24 -0.74
CA GLY A 75 14.31 1.72 -1.60
C GLY A 75 15.44 0.71 -1.59
N GLU A 76 15.60 -0.03 -2.68
CA GLU A 76 16.53 -1.14 -2.81
C GLU A 76 17.76 -0.69 -3.61
N HIS A 77 18.84 -0.37 -2.90
CA HIS A 77 20.05 0.17 -3.51
C HIS A 77 20.92 -0.92 -4.15
N VAL A 78 21.04 -0.89 -5.47
CA VAL A 78 21.84 -1.85 -6.24
C VAL A 78 23.29 -1.41 -6.33
N ASP A 79 24.21 -2.38 -6.44
CA ASP A 79 25.65 -2.13 -6.36
C ASP A 79 26.37 -2.01 -7.72
N TYR A 80 25.72 -2.35 -8.84
CA TYR A 80 26.38 -2.34 -10.15
C TYR A 80 26.72 -0.94 -10.69
N TRP A 81 26.28 0.12 -10.02
CA TRP A 81 26.69 1.50 -10.26
C TRP A 81 28.01 1.86 -9.57
N ASP A 82 28.40 1.16 -8.50
CA ASP A 82 29.59 1.47 -7.69
C ASP A 82 30.90 1.41 -8.49
N ARG A 83 30.88 0.64 -9.58
CA ARG A 83 32.00 0.52 -10.53
C ARG A 83 32.32 1.82 -11.29
N LEU A 84 31.46 2.84 -11.23
CA LEU A 84 31.65 4.12 -11.92
C LEU A 84 32.39 5.17 -11.08
N GLY A 85 32.79 4.84 -9.85
CA GLY A 85 33.68 5.66 -9.02
C GLY A 85 33.02 6.32 -7.80
N TRP A 86 31.69 6.43 -7.77
CA TRP A 86 30.93 6.71 -6.56
C TRP A 86 30.41 5.41 -5.97
N LYS A 87 30.72 5.13 -4.70
CA LYS A 87 30.18 3.98 -3.99
C LYS A 87 29.01 4.42 -3.13
N ASP A 88 27.82 3.94 -3.49
CA ASP A 88 26.62 4.15 -2.70
C ASP A 88 26.74 3.38 -1.37
N ARG A 89 26.59 4.07 -0.25
CA ARG A 89 26.77 3.44 1.08
C ARG A 89 25.63 2.49 1.47
N PHE A 90 24.50 2.57 0.77
CA PHE A 90 23.33 1.74 0.99
C PHE A 90 23.29 0.56 0.02
N SER A 91 24.17 0.52 -0.99
CA SER A 91 24.19 -0.52 -2.00
C SER A 91 24.52 -1.90 -1.42
N SER A 92 23.97 -2.93 -2.05
CA SER A 92 24.29 -4.31 -1.71
C SER A 92 24.13 -5.25 -2.89
N ALA A 93 25.11 -6.16 -3.06
CA ALA A 93 25.05 -7.24 -4.03
C ALA A 93 23.80 -8.13 -3.85
N ALA A 94 23.27 -8.25 -2.63
CA ALA A 94 22.05 -9.00 -2.37
C ALA A 94 20.82 -8.34 -3.03
N LEU A 95 20.79 -7.00 -3.09
CA LEU A 95 19.69 -6.24 -3.70
C LEU A 95 19.80 -6.28 -5.23
N THR A 96 21.01 -6.21 -5.78
CA THR A 96 21.25 -6.53 -7.20
C THR A 96 20.80 -7.96 -7.54
N GLY A 97 21.15 -8.94 -6.70
CA GLY A 97 20.70 -10.32 -6.87
C GLY A 97 19.18 -10.46 -6.82
N ARG A 98 18.52 -9.72 -5.93
CA ARG A 98 17.05 -9.66 -5.87
C ARG A 98 16.45 -9.10 -7.16
N GLN A 99 17.05 -8.05 -7.73
CA GLN A 99 16.62 -7.48 -9.00
C GLN A 99 16.76 -8.49 -10.16
N GLN A 100 17.83 -9.27 -10.18
CA GLN A 100 18.06 -10.32 -11.19
C GLN A 100 17.00 -11.43 -11.13
N LEU A 101 16.47 -11.75 -9.94
CA LEU A 101 15.34 -12.66 -9.82
C LEU A 101 14.08 -12.10 -10.50
N TYR A 102 13.85 -10.79 -10.38
CA TYR A 102 12.75 -10.12 -11.08
C TYR A 102 12.97 -10.07 -12.59
N GLN A 103 14.19 -9.82 -13.07
CA GLN A 103 14.53 -9.92 -14.50
C GLN A 103 14.12 -11.29 -15.06
N ALA A 104 14.50 -12.38 -14.39
CA ALA A 104 14.15 -13.74 -14.82
C ALA A 104 12.63 -13.98 -14.81
N ARG A 105 11.92 -13.45 -13.81
CA ARG A 105 10.46 -13.58 -13.67
C ARG A 105 9.70 -12.82 -14.76
N PHE A 106 10.10 -11.59 -15.04
CA PHE A 106 9.44 -10.72 -16.02
C PHE A 106 9.96 -10.91 -17.45
N ARG A 107 11.02 -11.69 -17.62
CA ARG A 107 11.67 -11.99 -18.91
C ARG A 107 12.16 -10.73 -19.62
N THR A 108 12.68 -9.79 -18.84
CA THR A 108 13.35 -8.60 -19.38
C THR A 108 14.76 -8.93 -19.85
N GLU A 109 15.26 -8.17 -20.82
CA GLU A 109 16.58 -8.40 -21.40
C GLU A 109 17.70 -8.13 -20.39
N SER A 110 17.53 -7.13 -19.52
CA SER A 110 18.49 -6.75 -18.49
C SER A 110 17.80 -6.14 -17.27
N ILE A 111 18.51 -6.14 -16.14
CA ILE A 111 18.19 -5.24 -15.01
C ILE A 111 18.49 -3.79 -15.39
N TYR A 112 17.77 -2.84 -14.78
CA TYR A 112 17.93 -1.42 -15.04
C TYR A 112 17.51 -0.58 -13.83
N THR A 113 17.92 0.68 -13.77
CA THR A 113 17.48 1.64 -12.75
C THR A 113 17.07 2.96 -13.41
N PRO A 114 16.04 3.66 -12.91
CA PRO A 114 15.17 3.24 -11.82
C PRO A 114 14.13 2.20 -12.27
N GLN A 115 14.04 1.07 -11.55
CA GLN A 115 13.01 0.05 -11.78
C GLN A 115 12.11 -0.04 -10.54
N MET A 116 10.79 0.05 -10.74
CA MET A 116 9.82 -0.17 -9.69
C MET A 116 9.14 -1.52 -9.90
N VAL A 117 8.96 -2.29 -8.83
CA VAL A 117 8.23 -3.56 -8.82
C VAL A 117 7.08 -3.48 -7.82
N VAL A 118 5.87 -3.78 -8.29
CA VAL A 118 4.64 -3.73 -7.47
C VAL A 118 4.18 -5.16 -7.18
N ASP A 119 4.09 -5.51 -5.90
CA ASP A 119 3.68 -6.83 -5.37
C ASP A 119 4.44 -8.02 -5.97
N GLY A 120 5.64 -7.80 -6.51
CA GLY A 120 6.38 -8.81 -7.27
C GLY A 120 5.66 -9.32 -8.52
N ARG A 121 4.68 -8.56 -9.03
CA ARG A 121 3.77 -8.96 -10.11
C ARG A 121 3.84 -8.07 -11.34
N ALA A 122 4.18 -6.80 -11.17
CA ALA A 122 4.34 -5.85 -12.27
C ALA A 122 5.64 -5.07 -12.10
N GLU A 123 6.26 -4.69 -13.21
CA GLU A 123 7.44 -3.84 -13.23
C GLU A 123 7.26 -2.67 -14.20
N LEU A 124 7.88 -1.54 -13.88
CA LEU A 124 7.82 -0.32 -14.66
C LEU A 124 9.05 0.55 -14.42
N VAL A 125 9.27 1.53 -15.32
CA VAL A 125 10.21 2.61 -15.07
C VAL A 125 9.66 3.47 -13.93
N GLY A 126 10.50 3.78 -12.95
CA GLY A 126 10.09 4.50 -11.74
C GLY A 126 9.85 6.02 -11.92
N SER A 127 9.89 6.55 -13.14
CA SER A 127 9.83 7.98 -13.46
C SER A 127 9.01 8.30 -14.72
#